data_AF-V6TK97-F1
#
_entry.id   AF-V6TK97-F1
#
_cell.length_a   1.000
_cell.length_b   1.000
_cell.length_c   1.000
_cell.angle_alpha   90.00
_cell.angle_beta   90.00
_cell.angle_gamma   90.00
#
_symmetry.space_group_name_H-M   'P 1'
#
loop_
_entity.id
_entity.type
_entity.pdbx_description
1 polymer ?
#
loop_
_entity_poly.entity_id
_entity_poly.type
_entity_poly.pdbx_seq_one_letter_code
_entity_poly.pdbx_strand_id
1 'polypeptide(L)'
;MLQFVKSQKRKTRGRGARMVATWLKVLDPWARMLPSVEKAPKTVRFTTKGLYTFLALIVYLTASQVPLYGLHSSIRKDPLFWLRSIFAGQRGSLMELGIGPTITSSFFLKILISSKVLPFDKNNEVESQVFNRVQNLIGFIFTFFQAVLYVLAGIYGSISQIGLFSAVAIIAQLTISSILVQVLDEMLENGWGIGSGISLFTTANVCENIIWKSFSFFRIDRGNGKEFEGAVLAAVHYMFTQPNKLKAIKLAFFRDGLTNVMNIIATLVVFLVAIYLQGIKRNLRIQHAKAGPSVQQQYPIRLLYASSTPMMIISTLTSNVFMISQAIWRRFGNSIFTALLGTWAEVESRPGQAFPTGGLAWILASPYSLRSALFHPVHTILHAVTLVALSGLISRVWVEFSGEGAKEVAEMLETNGWCMPGYMTKGALQRELNRYIPTAALAGGLILGFVGFCADIFGAIGSGTGILLAATTLVKMYEEFAKEGIQLSM
;
A
#
# COMPACT_ATOMS: atom_id res chain seq x y z
N MET A 1 -9.72 -20.27 46.67
CA MET A 1 -9.45 -19.59 45.37
C MET A 1 -9.37 -20.53 44.16
N LEU A 2 -8.64 -21.65 44.21
CA LEU A 2 -8.45 -22.55 43.05
C LEU A 2 -9.72 -23.26 42.53
N GLN A 3 -10.68 -23.60 43.38
CA GLN A 3 -11.97 -24.16 42.94
C GLN A 3 -12.92 -23.11 42.33
N PHE A 4 -12.80 -21.85 42.75
CA PHE A 4 -13.60 -20.73 42.21
C PHE A 4 -13.14 -20.34 40.79
N VAL A 5 -11.82 -20.41 40.53
CA VAL A 5 -11.24 -20.25 39.18
C VAL A 5 -11.63 -21.40 38.26
N LYS A 6 -11.72 -22.64 38.76
CA LYS A 6 -12.23 -23.80 37.97
C LYS A 6 -13.74 -23.70 37.69
N SER A 7 -14.53 -23.16 38.61
CA SER A 7 -15.98 -22.95 38.42
C SER A 7 -16.28 -21.82 37.42
N GLN A 8 -15.53 -20.71 37.48
CA GLN A 8 -15.55 -19.66 36.44
C GLN A 8 -15.08 -20.21 35.08
N LYS A 9 -14.00 -21.01 35.02
CA LYS A 9 -13.55 -21.68 33.78
C LYS A 9 -14.57 -22.69 33.21
N ARG A 10 -15.39 -23.33 34.05
CA ARG A 10 -16.47 -24.23 33.60
C ARG A 10 -17.72 -23.47 33.14
N LYS A 11 -18.08 -22.36 33.80
CA LYS A 11 -19.18 -21.48 33.34
C LYS A 11 -18.83 -20.67 32.08
N THR A 12 -17.57 -20.33 31.85
CA THR A 12 -17.12 -19.70 30.59
C THR A 12 -16.96 -20.70 29.44
N ARG A 13 -16.68 -21.98 29.72
CA ARG A 13 -16.70 -23.05 28.70
C ARG A 13 -18.11 -23.36 28.16
N GLY A 14 -19.17 -23.12 28.94
CA GLY A 14 -20.54 -23.46 28.56
C GLY A 14 -21.34 -22.37 27.83
N ARG A 15 -20.83 -21.14 27.73
CA ARG A 15 -21.55 -20.01 27.08
C ARG A 15 -20.73 -19.28 25.99
N GLY A 16 -19.49 -19.72 25.77
CA GLY A 16 -18.54 -19.13 24.81
C GLY A 16 -18.37 -19.89 23.50
N ALA A 17 -19.13 -20.97 23.25
CA ALA A 17 -19.27 -21.53 21.91
C ALA A 17 -20.27 -20.66 21.11
N ARG A 18 -20.02 -19.35 21.03
CA ARG A 18 -20.71 -18.52 20.04
C ARG A 18 -20.22 -19.04 18.69
N MET A 19 -21.19 -19.52 17.90
CA MET A 19 -20.95 -20.22 16.65
C MET A 19 -20.02 -19.37 15.77
N VAL A 20 -18.87 -19.93 15.38
CA VAL A 20 -18.11 -19.45 14.21
C VAL A 20 -19.12 -19.21 13.10
N ALA A 21 -19.08 -18.02 12.49
CA ALA A 21 -20.08 -17.60 11.53
C ALA A 21 -20.31 -18.70 10.46
N THR A 22 -21.58 -18.96 10.12
CA THR A 22 -21.95 -20.10 9.26
C THR A 22 -21.21 -20.09 7.92
N TRP A 23 -20.95 -18.91 7.36
CA TRP A 23 -20.21 -18.74 6.12
C TRP A 23 -18.72 -19.13 6.25
N LEU A 24 -18.08 -18.84 7.39
CA LEU A 24 -16.70 -19.25 7.67
C LEU A 24 -16.60 -20.79 7.75
N LYS A 25 -17.59 -21.46 8.34
CA LYS A 25 -17.62 -22.93 8.42
C LYS A 25 -17.77 -23.61 7.06
N VAL A 26 -18.45 -22.97 6.11
CA VAL A 26 -18.62 -23.50 4.75
C VAL A 26 -17.31 -23.40 3.96
N LEU A 27 -16.52 -22.35 4.18
CA LEU A 27 -15.26 -22.12 3.48
C LEU A 27 -14.03 -22.72 4.17
N ASP A 28 -14.10 -23.01 5.49
CA ASP A 28 -12.99 -23.60 6.26
C ASP A 28 -12.45 -24.92 5.68
N PRO A 29 -13.26 -25.86 5.15
CA PRO A 29 -12.74 -27.09 4.53
C PRO A 29 -11.83 -26.81 3.32
N TRP A 30 -12.22 -25.85 2.48
CA TRP A 30 -11.43 -25.43 1.32
C TRP A 30 -10.19 -24.64 1.73
N ALA A 31 -10.31 -23.81 2.76
CA ALA A 31 -9.19 -23.04 3.29
C ALA A 31 -8.11 -23.92 3.93
N ARG A 32 -8.47 -25.10 4.48
CA ARG A 32 -7.52 -26.08 5.03
C ARG A 32 -6.72 -26.85 3.98
N MET A 33 -7.17 -26.88 2.73
CA MET A 33 -6.44 -27.55 1.64
C MET A 33 -5.24 -26.72 1.16
N LEU A 34 -5.21 -25.43 1.48
CA LEU A 34 -4.14 -24.52 1.08
C LEU A 34 -2.99 -24.54 2.09
N PRO A 35 -1.75 -24.28 1.64
CA PRO A 35 -0.64 -24.08 2.55
C PRO A 35 -0.92 -22.86 3.42
N SER A 36 -1.03 -23.07 4.73
CA SER A 36 -1.22 -22.03 5.74
C SER A 36 -0.09 -22.13 6.75
N VAL A 37 0.38 -20.97 7.22
CA VAL A 37 1.47 -20.89 8.19
C VAL A 37 0.88 -20.97 9.59
N GLU A 38 1.47 -21.79 10.46
CA GLU A 38 1.02 -21.85 11.85
C GLU A 38 1.35 -20.55 12.59
N LYS A 39 0.47 -20.13 13.50
CA LYS A 39 0.70 -18.94 14.32
C LYS A 39 1.97 -19.10 15.16
N ALA A 40 2.80 -18.07 15.18
CA ALA A 40 4.04 -18.07 15.94
C ALA A 40 3.75 -18.30 17.44
N PRO A 41 4.59 -19.09 18.15
CA PRO A 41 4.46 -19.24 19.59
C PRO A 41 4.66 -17.87 20.28
N LYS A 42 4.00 -17.66 21.44
CA LYS A 42 3.96 -16.35 22.14
C LYS A 42 5.32 -15.75 22.54
N THR A 43 6.43 -16.46 22.33
CA THR A 43 7.79 -16.08 22.78
C THR A 43 8.84 -16.21 21.66
N VAL A 44 8.54 -15.78 20.43
CA VAL A 44 9.60 -15.68 19.41
C VAL A 44 10.54 -14.53 19.78
N ARG A 45 11.85 -14.83 19.86
CA ARG A 45 12.88 -13.82 20.12
C ARG A 45 12.89 -12.77 19.01
N PHE A 46 13.07 -11.52 19.39
CA PHE A 46 13.12 -10.39 18.48
C PHE A 46 14.16 -10.55 17.35
N THR A 47 15.34 -11.08 17.66
CA THR A 47 16.39 -11.38 16.66
C THR A 47 15.92 -12.38 15.62
N THR A 48 15.17 -13.40 16.03
CA THR A 48 14.58 -14.39 15.15
C THR A 48 13.50 -13.75 14.26
N LYS A 49 12.66 -12.87 14.82
CA LYS A 49 11.68 -12.13 14.00
C LYS A 49 12.34 -11.26 12.94
N GLY A 50 13.41 -10.55 13.32
CA GLY A 50 14.22 -9.76 12.39
C GLY A 50 14.82 -10.60 11.27
N LEU A 51 15.34 -11.79 11.60
CA LEU A 51 15.91 -12.72 10.63
C LEU A 51 14.86 -13.24 9.63
N TYR A 52 13.67 -13.64 10.09
CA TYR A 52 12.58 -14.06 9.19
C TYR A 52 12.09 -12.92 8.30
N THR A 53 12.00 -11.70 8.85
CA THR A 53 11.64 -10.50 8.07
C THR A 53 12.67 -10.22 6.98
N PHE A 54 13.96 -10.32 7.32
CA PHE A 54 15.06 -10.15 6.37
C PHE A 54 15.06 -11.24 5.28
N LEU A 55 14.84 -12.50 5.66
CA LEU A 55 14.79 -13.61 4.73
C LEU A 55 13.59 -13.50 3.76
N ALA A 56 12.41 -13.10 4.27
CA ALA A 56 11.24 -12.82 3.44
C ALA A 56 11.52 -11.70 2.43
N LEU A 57 12.22 -10.65 2.85
CA LEU A 57 12.62 -9.54 1.97
C LEU A 57 13.57 -10.00 0.85
N ILE A 58 14.56 -10.85 1.16
CA ILE A 58 15.48 -11.40 0.15
C ILE A 58 14.73 -12.22 -0.89
N VAL A 59 13.81 -13.08 -0.45
CA VAL A 59 13.01 -13.92 -1.36
C VAL A 59 12.17 -13.03 -2.29
N TYR A 60 11.53 -12.00 -1.74
CA TYR A 60 10.76 -11.02 -2.50
C TYR A 60 11.62 -10.25 -3.54
N LEU A 61 12.79 -9.75 -3.13
CA LEU A 61 13.69 -9.01 -4.03
C LEU A 61 14.25 -9.91 -5.13
N THR A 62 14.60 -11.15 -4.80
CA THR A 62 15.06 -12.13 -5.79
C THR A 62 13.96 -12.44 -6.81
N ALA A 63 12.73 -12.68 -6.35
CA ALA A 63 11.59 -12.92 -7.22
C ALA A 63 11.27 -11.73 -8.15
N SER A 64 11.51 -10.49 -7.69
CA SER A 64 11.31 -9.27 -8.48
C SER A 64 12.32 -9.12 -9.64
N GLN A 65 13.44 -9.84 -9.58
CA GLN A 65 14.52 -9.77 -10.58
C GLN A 65 14.52 -10.97 -11.56
N VAL A 66 13.85 -12.07 -11.21
CA VAL A 66 13.77 -13.26 -12.09
C VAL A 66 12.76 -13.03 -13.21
N PRO A 67 13.17 -13.05 -14.49
CA PRO A 67 12.27 -12.84 -15.62
C PRO A 67 11.33 -14.04 -15.84
N LEU A 68 10.14 -13.76 -16.39
CA LEU A 68 9.17 -14.79 -16.77
C LEU A 68 9.61 -15.56 -18.01
N TYR A 69 9.32 -16.86 -18.01
CA TYR A 69 9.54 -17.71 -19.18
C TYR A 69 8.45 -17.48 -20.23
N GLY A 70 8.80 -17.52 -21.52
CA GLY A 70 7.84 -17.44 -22.63
C GLY A 70 7.53 -16.03 -23.16
N LEU A 71 8.15 -14.98 -22.61
CA LEU A 71 8.04 -13.61 -23.12
C LEU A 71 8.83 -13.46 -24.44
N HIS A 72 8.15 -13.51 -25.58
CA HIS A 72 8.76 -13.36 -26.92
C HIS A 72 8.73 -11.93 -27.47
N SER A 73 7.98 -11.02 -26.84
CA SER A 73 7.91 -9.62 -27.27
C SER A 73 8.75 -8.72 -26.37
N SER A 74 9.89 -8.27 -26.89
CA SER A 74 10.61 -7.12 -26.35
C SER A 74 9.69 -5.89 -26.39
N ILE A 75 9.36 -5.37 -25.20
CA ILE A 75 9.01 -3.96 -24.97
C ILE A 75 7.78 -3.48 -25.79
N ARG A 76 6.60 -4.06 -25.56
CA ARG A 76 5.33 -3.36 -25.83
C ARG A 76 5.06 -2.33 -24.73
N LYS A 77 4.32 -1.25 -24.98
CA LYS A 77 3.93 -0.22 -23.98
C LYS A 77 3.31 -0.84 -22.73
N ASP A 78 3.77 -0.48 -21.52
CA ASP A 78 3.24 -1.03 -20.26
C ASP A 78 1.91 -0.36 -19.88
N PRO A 79 0.75 -1.04 -20.02
CA PRO A 79 -0.53 -0.44 -19.69
C PRO A 79 -0.74 -0.32 -18.17
N LEU A 80 0.01 -1.07 -17.36
CA LEU A 80 -0.17 -1.16 -15.91
C LEU A 80 0.87 -0.39 -15.11
N PHE A 81 1.65 0.49 -15.76
CA PHE A 81 2.75 1.22 -15.13
C PHE A 81 2.35 1.90 -13.79
N TRP A 82 1.14 2.47 -13.73
CA TRP A 82 0.62 3.14 -12.54
C TRP A 82 0.30 2.17 -11.39
N LEU A 83 -0.26 0.99 -11.70
CA LEU A 83 -0.59 -0.05 -10.70
C LEU A 83 0.65 -0.72 -10.11
N ARG A 84 1.73 -0.83 -10.88
CA ARG A 84 2.98 -1.50 -10.48
C ARG A 84 3.60 -0.90 -9.23
N SER A 85 3.63 0.43 -9.13
CA SER A 85 4.19 1.12 -7.98
C SER A 85 3.44 0.84 -6.66
N ILE A 86 2.14 0.56 -6.74
CA ILE A 86 1.27 0.34 -5.57
C ILE A 86 1.28 -1.13 -5.16
N PHE A 87 1.19 -2.02 -6.14
CA PHE A 87 1.15 -3.46 -5.91
C PHE A 87 2.54 -4.08 -5.76
N ALA A 88 3.60 -3.25 -5.70
CA ALA A 88 4.97 -3.71 -5.60
C ALA A 88 5.31 -4.72 -6.72
N GLY A 89 4.82 -4.42 -7.94
CA GLY A 89 4.88 -5.31 -9.08
C GLY A 89 5.94 -4.89 -10.10
N GLN A 90 6.72 -5.83 -10.62
CA GLN A 90 7.77 -5.57 -11.60
C GLN A 90 7.47 -6.27 -12.93
N ARG A 91 7.55 -5.52 -14.03
CA ARG A 91 7.17 -6.02 -15.35
C ARG A 91 8.07 -7.11 -15.85
N GLY A 92 7.47 -8.18 -16.38
CA GLY A 92 8.21 -9.27 -16.99
C GLY A 92 8.99 -10.10 -15.98
N SER A 93 8.73 -9.93 -14.68
CA SER A 93 9.30 -10.71 -13.59
C SER A 93 8.26 -11.63 -12.97
N LEU A 94 8.70 -12.57 -12.14
CA LEU A 94 7.78 -13.38 -11.32
C LEU A 94 6.85 -12.52 -10.43
N MET A 95 7.23 -11.27 -10.13
CA MET A 95 6.45 -10.32 -9.33
C MET A 95 5.50 -9.46 -10.18
N GLU A 96 5.00 -9.93 -11.33
CA GLU A 96 4.17 -9.09 -12.20
C GLU A 96 2.82 -8.69 -11.58
N LEU A 97 2.15 -9.62 -10.88
CA LEU A 97 0.93 -9.30 -10.11
C LEU A 97 1.23 -8.61 -8.77
N GLY A 98 2.45 -8.80 -8.26
CA GLY A 98 2.88 -8.30 -6.95
C GLY A 98 1.95 -8.76 -5.82
N ILE A 99 1.72 -7.87 -4.86
CA ILE A 99 0.79 -8.06 -3.74
C ILE A 99 -0.66 -7.62 -4.07
N GLY A 100 -0.95 -7.30 -5.33
CA GLY A 100 -2.26 -6.79 -5.76
C GLY A 100 -3.44 -7.70 -5.40
N PRO A 101 -3.38 -9.01 -5.68
CA PRO A 101 -4.43 -9.96 -5.28
C PRO A 101 -4.67 -10.00 -3.76
N THR A 102 -3.60 -9.94 -2.96
CA THR A 102 -3.63 -9.98 -1.49
C THR A 102 -4.29 -8.73 -0.90
N ILE A 103 -3.92 -7.56 -1.44
CA ILE A 103 -4.55 -6.29 -1.06
C ILE A 103 -6.05 -6.31 -1.44
N THR A 104 -6.37 -6.81 -2.63
CA THR A 104 -7.75 -6.84 -3.15
C THR A 104 -8.65 -7.75 -2.31
N SER A 105 -8.18 -8.96 -1.94
CA SER A 105 -8.93 -9.86 -1.07
C SER A 105 -9.16 -9.27 0.33
N SER A 106 -8.12 -8.63 0.88
CA SER A 106 -8.17 -7.95 2.18
C SER A 106 -9.20 -6.82 2.19
N PHE A 107 -9.22 -5.97 1.16
CA PHE A 107 -10.19 -4.90 1.04
C PHE A 107 -11.62 -5.42 0.83
N PHE A 108 -11.78 -6.42 -0.05
CA PHE A 108 -13.07 -7.02 -0.36
C PHE A 108 -13.76 -7.57 0.90
N LEU A 109 -13.03 -8.35 1.71
CA LEU A 109 -13.58 -8.90 2.95
C LEU A 109 -13.83 -7.84 4.02
N LYS A 110 -12.96 -6.85 4.17
CA LYS A 110 -13.16 -5.74 5.13
C LYS A 110 -14.44 -4.96 4.82
N ILE A 111 -14.72 -4.71 3.54
CA ILE A 111 -15.97 -4.05 3.11
C ILE A 111 -17.21 -4.90 3.45
N LEU A 112 -17.14 -6.22 3.22
CA LEU A 112 -18.24 -7.15 3.54
C LEU A 112 -18.52 -7.26 5.05
N ILE A 113 -17.48 -7.27 5.88
CA ILE A 113 -17.64 -7.24 7.33
C ILE A 113 -18.19 -5.89 7.78
N SER A 114 -17.64 -4.80 7.25
CA SER A 114 -18.04 -3.46 7.66
C SER A 114 -19.49 -3.13 7.28
N SER A 115 -19.94 -3.61 6.12
CA SER A 115 -21.35 -3.50 5.71
C SER A 115 -22.30 -4.36 6.55
N LYS A 116 -21.76 -5.12 7.53
CA LYS A 116 -22.48 -6.07 8.40
C LYS A 116 -23.20 -7.18 7.63
N VAL A 117 -22.85 -7.37 6.36
CA VAL A 117 -23.35 -8.49 5.54
C VAL A 117 -22.83 -9.81 6.10
N LEU A 118 -21.56 -9.81 6.54
CA LEU A 118 -20.94 -10.97 7.18
C LEU A 118 -20.71 -10.68 8.67
N PRO A 119 -21.39 -11.37 9.60
CA PRO A 119 -21.09 -11.26 11.01
C PRO A 119 -19.69 -11.85 11.27
N PHE A 120 -18.87 -11.10 11.99
CA PHE A 120 -17.51 -11.48 12.39
C PHE A 120 -17.23 -10.95 13.80
N ASP A 121 -16.91 -11.84 14.75
CA ASP A 121 -16.52 -11.44 16.10
C ASP A 121 -14.98 -11.42 16.22
N LYS A 122 -14.41 -10.22 16.23
CA LYS A 122 -12.95 -10.01 16.35
C LYS A 122 -12.38 -10.48 17.70
N ASN A 123 -13.22 -10.60 18.73
CA ASN A 123 -12.75 -10.98 20.07
C ASN A 123 -12.48 -12.48 20.19
N ASN A 124 -12.95 -13.29 19.23
CA ASN A 124 -12.75 -14.73 19.23
C ASN A 124 -11.50 -15.11 18.43
N GLU A 125 -10.44 -15.56 19.12
CA GLU A 125 -9.17 -15.94 18.48
C GLU A 125 -9.35 -17.05 17.42
N VAL A 126 -10.30 -17.98 17.62
CA VAL A 126 -10.57 -19.08 16.68
C VAL A 126 -11.23 -18.56 15.41
N GLU A 127 -12.17 -17.63 15.54
CA GLU A 127 -12.88 -17.04 14.41
C GLU A 127 -11.95 -16.14 13.59
N SER A 128 -11.07 -15.38 14.25
CA SER A 128 -10.03 -14.59 13.59
C SER A 128 -9.04 -15.47 12.81
N GLN A 129 -8.68 -16.65 13.33
CA GLN A 129 -7.83 -17.60 12.60
C GLN A 129 -8.52 -18.13 11.33
N VAL A 130 -9.79 -18.54 11.42
CA VAL A 130 -10.53 -19.04 10.26
C VAL A 130 -10.73 -17.92 9.24
N PHE A 131 -10.99 -16.68 9.70
CA PHE A 131 -11.10 -15.52 8.84
C PHE A 131 -9.83 -15.27 8.02
N ASN A 132 -8.65 -15.27 8.65
CA ASN A 132 -7.38 -15.09 7.95
C ASN A 132 -7.16 -16.17 6.88
N ARG A 133 -7.48 -17.43 7.18
CA ARG A 133 -7.38 -18.52 6.19
C ARG A 133 -8.33 -18.33 5.00
N VAL A 134 -9.56 -17.89 5.26
CA VAL A 134 -10.54 -17.60 4.19
C VAL A 134 -10.12 -16.39 3.36
N GLN A 135 -9.51 -15.36 3.97
CA GLN A 135 -8.92 -14.23 3.27
C GLN A 135 -7.82 -14.66 2.31
N ASN A 136 -6.96 -15.58 2.75
CA ASN A 136 -5.91 -16.14 1.90
C ASN A 136 -6.52 -16.93 0.75
N LEU A 137 -7.49 -17.83 1.01
CA LEU A 137 -8.22 -18.59 -0.03
C LEU A 137 -8.81 -17.67 -1.11
N ILE A 138 -9.46 -16.58 -0.72
CA ILE A 138 -10.00 -15.60 -1.67
C ILE A 138 -8.85 -14.91 -2.44
N GLY A 139 -7.74 -14.61 -1.78
CA GLY A 139 -6.51 -14.12 -2.41
C GLY A 139 -5.97 -15.07 -3.49
N PHE A 140 -5.92 -16.38 -3.22
CA PHE A 140 -5.52 -17.41 -4.18
C PHE A 140 -6.42 -17.42 -5.42
N ILE A 141 -7.74 -17.35 -5.19
CA ILE A 141 -8.74 -17.32 -6.27
C ILE A 141 -8.54 -16.07 -7.13
N PHE A 142 -8.40 -14.89 -6.52
CA PHE A 142 -8.13 -13.65 -7.25
C PHE A 142 -6.82 -13.71 -8.04
N THR A 143 -5.76 -14.27 -7.46
CA THR A 143 -4.47 -14.47 -8.15
C THR A 143 -4.66 -15.26 -9.43
N PHE A 144 -5.32 -16.42 -9.35
CA PHE A 144 -5.54 -17.27 -10.52
C PHE A 144 -6.36 -16.56 -11.59
N PHE A 145 -7.48 -15.95 -11.20
CA PHE A 145 -8.32 -15.19 -12.13
C PHE A 145 -7.56 -14.03 -12.78
N GLN A 146 -6.79 -13.26 -12.01
CA GLN A 146 -6.03 -12.13 -12.52
C GLN A 146 -4.91 -12.57 -13.47
N ALA A 147 -4.21 -13.67 -13.17
CA ALA A 147 -3.19 -14.24 -14.05
C ALA A 147 -3.78 -14.68 -15.40
N VAL A 148 -4.94 -15.37 -15.36
CA VAL A 148 -5.67 -15.76 -16.58
C VAL A 148 -6.10 -14.52 -17.37
N LEU A 149 -6.68 -13.52 -16.71
CA LEU A 149 -7.12 -12.29 -17.36
C LEU A 149 -5.96 -11.53 -18.00
N TYR A 150 -4.77 -11.49 -17.40
CA TYR A 150 -3.61 -10.79 -17.96
C TYR A 150 -3.10 -11.45 -19.25
N VAL A 151 -3.12 -12.78 -19.29
CA VAL A 151 -2.76 -13.55 -20.50
C VAL A 151 -3.84 -13.40 -21.58
N LEU A 152 -5.13 -13.52 -21.22
CA LEU A 152 -6.25 -13.35 -22.14
C LEU A 152 -6.37 -11.92 -22.69
N ALA A 153 -6.04 -10.92 -21.87
CA ALA A 153 -5.99 -9.51 -22.28
C ALA A 153 -4.84 -9.22 -23.27
N GLY A 154 -3.96 -10.20 -23.53
CA GLY A 154 -2.89 -10.08 -24.50
C GLY A 154 -1.77 -9.12 -24.08
N ILE A 155 -1.59 -8.91 -22.76
CA ILE A 155 -0.53 -8.05 -22.20
C ILE A 155 0.86 -8.55 -22.62
N TYR A 156 1.02 -9.86 -22.74
CA TYR A 156 2.26 -10.54 -23.10
C TYR A 156 2.42 -10.82 -24.60
N GLY A 157 1.39 -10.51 -25.40
CA GLY A 157 1.24 -10.93 -26.81
C GLY A 157 -0.06 -11.70 -27.04
N SER A 158 -0.45 -11.92 -28.30
CA SER A 158 -1.61 -12.76 -28.59
C SER A 158 -1.28 -14.22 -28.33
N ILE A 159 -2.27 -15.01 -27.89
CA ILE A 159 -2.11 -16.44 -27.58
C ILE A 159 -1.58 -17.21 -28.80
N SER A 160 -1.96 -16.78 -30.01
CA SER A 160 -1.47 -17.32 -31.28
C SER A 160 0.01 -17.08 -31.54
N GLN A 161 0.60 -16.01 -31.00
CA GLN A 161 2.03 -15.67 -31.15
C GLN A 161 2.89 -16.28 -30.04
N ILE A 162 2.35 -16.41 -28.83
CA ILE A 162 3.06 -16.94 -27.65
C ILE A 162 3.09 -18.49 -27.67
N GLY A 163 2.04 -19.10 -28.25
CA GLY A 163 1.78 -20.53 -28.16
C GLY A 163 1.07 -20.92 -26.86
N LEU A 164 0.17 -21.91 -26.96
CA LEU A 164 -0.67 -22.35 -25.83
C LEU A 164 0.18 -22.84 -24.63
N PHE A 165 1.27 -23.55 -24.89
CA PHE A 165 2.16 -24.06 -23.85
C PHE A 165 2.81 -22.95 -23.04
N SER A 166 3.39 -21.96 -23.72
CA SER A 166 4.01 -20.80 -23.06
C SER A 166 2.97 -19.95 -22.32
N ALA A 167 1.75 -19.80 -22.86
CA ALA A 167 0.66 -19.11 -22.18
C ALA A 167 0.26 -19.80 -20.87
N VAL A 168 0.12 -21.13 -20.87
CA VAL A 168 -0.16 -21.91 -19.65
C VAL A 168 1.01 -21.85 -18.67
N ALA A 169 2.26 -21.91 -19.17
CA ALA A 169 3.46 -21.77 -18.33
C ALA A 169 3.50 -20.41 -17.63
N ILE A 170 3.17 -19.30 -18.32
CA ILE A 170 3.09 -17.96 -17.72
C ILE A 170 2.02 -17.92 -16.62
N ILE A 171 0.83 -18.48 -16.86
CA ILE A 171 -0.25 -18.52 -15.84
C ILE A 171 0.23 -19.30 -14.61
N ALA A 172 0.86 -20.45 -14.81
CA ALA A 172 1.37 -21.27 -13.72
C ALA A 172 2.48 -20.54 -12.93
N GLN A 173 3.45 -19.92 -13.61
CA GLN A 173 4.53 -19.17 -12.98
C GLN A 173 4.02 -17.98 -12.16
N LEU A 174 3.11 -17.19 -12.72
CA LEU A 174 2.50 -16.04 -12.05
C LEU A 174 1.67 -16.46 -10.83
N THR A 175 0.93 -17.55 -10.96
CA THR A 175 0.12 -18.10 -9.86
C THR A 175 1.04 -18.58 -8.74
N ILE A 176 2.01 -19.45 -9.03
CA ILE A 176 2.93 -19.99 -8.01
C ILE A 176 3.74 -18.88 -7.31
N SER A 177 4.24 -17.90 -8.07
CA SER A 177 4.97 -16.76 -7.50
C SER A 177 4.11 -15.94 -6.54
N SER A 178 2.90 -15.57 -6.97
CA SER A 178 1.99 -14.76 -6.15
C SER A 178 1.54 -15.52 -4.89
N ILE A 179 1.35 -16.83 -5.00
CA ILE A 179 1.08 -17.74 -3.87
C ILE A 179 2.23 -17.70 -2.86
N LEU A 180 3.47 -17.78 -3.34
CA LEU A 180 4.64 -17.73 -2.47
C LEU A 180 4.69 -16.42 -1.69
N VAL A 181 4.39 -15.29 -2.34
CA VAL A 181 4.33 -13.97 -1.68
C VAL A 181 3.18 -13.89 -0.67
N GLN A 182 2.02 -14.48 -0.96
CA GLN A 182 0.89 -14.56 -0.03
C GLN A 182 1.25 -15.38 1.22
N VAL A 183 1.94 -16.50 1.06
CA VAL A 183 2.42 -17.32 2.18
C VAL A 183 3.48 -16.57 3.00
N LEU A 184 4.37 -15.82 2.35
CA LEU A 184 5.32 -14.95 3.05
C LEU A 184 4.63 -13.83 3.83
N ASP A 185 3.58 -13.23 3.27
CA ASP A 185 2.77 -12.23 3.96
C ASP A 185 2.07 -12.85 5.19
N GLU A 186 1.43 -14.01 5.02
CA GLU A 186 0.80 -14.76 6.12
C GLU A 186 1.82 -15.12 7.22
N MET A 187 3.04 -15.52 6.85
CA MET A 187 4.11 -15.79 7.80
C MET A 187 4.43 -14.57 8.66
N LEU A 188 4.58 -13.39 8.04
CA LEU A 188 4.87 -12.14 8.74
C LEU A 188 3.68 -11.74 9.64
N GLU A 189 2.44 -11.81 9.15
CA GLU A 189 1.22 -11.49 9.90
C GLU A 189 0.96 -12.43 11.08
N ASN A 190 1.35 -13.70 10.96
CA ASN A 190 1.23 -14.69 12.03
C ASN A 190 2.27 -14.52 13.16
N GLY A 191 3.11 -13.47 13.09
CA GLY A 191 4.02 -13.06 14.16
C GLY A 191 5.43 -13.63 14.07
N TRP A 192 5.77 -14.31 12.96
CA TRP A 192 7.14 -14.75 12.69
C TRP A 192 8.04 -13.60 12.28
N GLY A 193 7.46 -12.52 11.73
CA GLY A 193 8.19 -11.30 11.38
C GLY A 193 7.67 -10.08 12.11
N ILE A 194 8.13 -8.92 11.64
CA ILE A 194 7.84 -7.61 12.22
C ILE A 194 7.00 -6.83 11.21
N GLY A 195 5.86 -6.32 11.65
CA GLY A 195 4.87 -5.68 10.78
C GLY A 195 4.10 -6.66 9.87
N SER A 196 3.41 -6.11 8.89
CA SER A 196 2.67 -6.86 7.85
C SER A 196 3.50 -6.95 6.57
N GLY A 197 3.43 -8.08 5.85
CA GLY A 197 4.20 -8.29 4.63
C GLY A 197 3.82 -7.34 3.50
N ILE A 198 2.53 -7.01 3.35
CA ILE A 198 2.04 -5.96 2.44
C ILE A 198 2.84 -4.66 2.62
N SER A 199 3.02 -4.23 3.87
CA SER A 199 3.70 -2.98 4.20
C SER A 199 5.21 -3.07 3.95
N LEU A 200 5.83 -4.22 4.23
CA LEU A 200 7.25 -4.47 4.01
C LEU A 200 7.60 -4.48 2.51
N PHE A 201 6.85 -5.23 1.70
CA PHE A 201 7.14 -5.41 0.28
C PHE A 201 6.90 -4.15 -0.55
N THR A 202 5.85 -3.38 -0.22
CA THR A 202 5.61 -2.06 -0.84
C THR A 202 6.73 -1.07 -0.52
N THR A 203 7.13 -1.01 0.75
CA THR A 203 8.25 -0.15 1.18
C THR A 203 9.54 -0.55 0.48
N ALA A 204 9.82 -1.85 0.38
CA ALA A 204 10.98 -2.38 -0.33
C ALA A 204 11.01 -1.96 -1.81
N ASN A 205 9.88 -2.09 -2.53
CA ASN A 205 9.80 -1.69 -3.93
C ASN A 205 10.00 -0.18 -4.13
N VAL A 206 9.46 0.65 -3.23
CA VAL A 206 9.69 2.11 -3.29
C VAL A 206 11.17 2.42 -3.05
N CYS A 207 11.80 1.80 -2.05
CA CYS A 207 13.23 1.97 -1.78
C CYS A 207 14.11 1.50 -2.94
N GLU A 208 13.80 0.35 -3.54
CA GLU A 208 14.48 -0.18 -4.73
C GLU A 208 14.39 0.82 -5.89
N ASN A 209 13.19 1.34 -6.18
CA ASN A 209 12.97 2.35 -7.22
C ASN A 209 13.77 3.64 -6.96
N ILE A 210 13.86 4.09 -5.71
CA ILE A 210 14.64 5.27 -5.32
C ILE A 210 16.13 5.03 -5.56
N ILE A 211 16.67 3.90 -5.11
CA ILE A 211 18.08 3.56 -5.28
C ILE A 211 18.41 3.39 -6.76
N TRP A 212 17.58 2.66 -7.51
CA TRP A 212 17.77 2.42 -8.93
C TRP A 212 17.82 3.73 -9.72
N LYS A 213 16.82 4.60 -9.56
CA LYS A 213 16.78 5.87 -10.31
C LYS A 213 17.83 6.90 -9.85
N SER A 214 18.45 6.68 -8.68
CA SER A 214 19.55 7.50 -8.19
C SER A 214 20.92 7.02 -8.71
N PHE A 215 21.15 5.70 -8.73
CA PHE A 215 22.46 5.07 -8.95
C PHE A 215 22.52 4.09 -10.15
N SER A 216 21.52 4.05 -11.03
CA SER A 216 21.55 3.19 -12.22
C SER A 216 22.72 3.53 -13.16
N PHE A 217 23.50 2.51 -13.51
CA PHE A 217 24.63 2.58 -14.45
C PHE A 217 24.21 2.41 -15.92
N PHE A 218 22.93 2.16 -16.20
CA PHE A 218 22.45 1.99 -17.57
C PHE A 218 22.58 3.28 -18.35
N ARG A 219 22.97 3.16 -19.62
CA ARG A 219 23.09 4.28 -20.56
C ARG A 219 21.95 4.21 -21.56
N ILE A 220 21.21 5.31 -21.69
CA ILE A 220 20.11 5.45 -22.65
C ILE A 220 20.53 6.50 -23.68
N ASP A 221 20.40 6.17 -24.95
CA ASP A 221 20.66 7.09 -26.05
C ASP A 221 19.35 7.74 -26.52
N ARG A 222 19.28 9.07 -26.49
CA ARG A 222 18.12 9.84 -26.97
C ARG A 222 18.42 10.67 -28.21
N GLY A 223 19.51 10.36 -28.93
CA GLY A 223 19.90 11.10 -30.13
C GLY A 223 20.77 12.34 -29.88
N ASN A 224 20.93 12.76 -28.62
CA ASN A 224 21.91 13.77 -28.20
C ASN A 224 23.16 13.16 -27.51
N GLY A 225 23.31 11.83 -27.60
CA GLY A 225 24.38 11.07 -26.95
C GLY A 225 23.87 10.14 -25.85
N LYS A 226 24.77 9.25 -25.39
CA LYS A 226 24.50 8.26 -24.34
C LYS A 226 24.51 8.93 -22.97
N GLU A 227 23.35 9.05 -22.34
CA GLU A 227 23.21 9.59 -20.98
C GLU A 227 23.03 8.47 -19.96
N PHE A 228 23.59 8.62 -18.76
CA PHE A 228 23.31 7.70 -17.67
C PHE A 228 21.89 7.87 -17.14
N GLU A 229 21.21 6.77 -16.85
CA GLU A 229 19.87 6.78 -16.27
C GLU A 229 19.90 7.37 -14.84
N GLY A 230 20.85 6.90 -14.01
CA GLY A 230 21.01 7.33 -12.63
C GLY A 230 21.34 8.81 -12.49
N ALA A 231 20.55 9.53 -11.70
CA ALA A 231 20.68 10.98 -11.54
C ALA A 231 22.05 11.40 -10.97
N VAL A 232 22.60 10.66 -10.00
CA VAL A 232 23.90 10.98 -9.38
C VAL A 232 25.04 10.73 -10.37
N LEU A 233 25.01 9.57 -11.04
CA LEU A 233 26.02 9.20 -12.03
C LEU A 233 26.00 10.13 -13.24
N ALA A 234 24.82 10.52 -13.71
CA ALA A 234 24.67 11.50 -14.78
C ALA A 234 25.25 12.86 -14.36
N ALA A 235 24.94 13.33 -13.15
CA ALA A 235 25.47 14.60 -12.64
C ALA A 235 27.01 14.60 -12.56
N VAL A 236 27.60 13.52 -12.06
CA VAL A 236 29.05 13.33 -12.01
C VAL A 236 29.62 13.29 -13.44
N HIS A 237 29.01 12.52 -14.34
CA HIS A 237 29.46 12.43 -15.72
C HIS A 237 29.44 13.78 -16.44
N TYR A 238 28.34 14.54 -16.36
CA TYR A 238 28.26 15.88 -16.98
C TYR A 238 29.28 16.85 -16.39
N MET A 239 29.56 16.76 -15.08
CA MET A 239 30.55 17.60 -14.43
C MET A 239 31.97 17.36 -14.96
N PHE A 240 32.28 16.13 -15.39
CA PHE A 240 33.58 15.77 -15.96
C PHE A 240 33.67 15.90 -17.48
N THR A 241 32.60 15.64 -18.24
CA THR A 241 32.66 15.61 -19.72
C THR A 241 32.32 16.92 -20.41
N GLN A 242 31.54 17.81 -19.78
CA GLN A 242 31.10 19.04 -20.43
C GLN A 242 32.11 20.18 -20.20
N PRO A 243 32.55 20.89 -21.26
CA PRO A 243 33.50 22.00 -21.14
C PRO A 243 32.92 23.21 -20.40
N ASN A 244 31.60 23.42 -20.50
CA ASN A 244 30.89 24.52 -19.83
C ASN A 244 30.24 24.04 -18.53
N LYS A 245 30.87 24.35 -17.39
CA LYS A 245 30.41 23.96 -16.04
C LYS A 245 28.99 24.44 -15.71
N LEU A 246 28.60 25.65 -16.14
CA LEU A 246 27.25 26.17 -15.92
C LEU A 246 26.16 25.41 -16.69
N LYS A 247 26.47 25.01 -17.94
CA LYS A 247 25.57 24.19 -18.75
C LYS A 247 25.47 22.77 -18.18
N ALA A 248 26.58 22.22 -17.68
CA ALA A 248 26.65 20.93 -17.01
C ALA A 248 25.77 20.89 -15.75
N ILE A 249 25.85 21.93 -14.90
CA ILE A 249 25.01 22.04 -13.70
C ILE A 249 23.53 22.16 -14.09
N LYS A 250 23.19 23.02 -15.05
CA LYS A 250 21.79 23.16 -15.50
C LYS A 250 21.22 21.84 -16.03
N LEU A 251 22.00 21.09 -16.81
CA LEU A 251 21.60 19.77 -17.33
C LEU A 251 21.51 18.70 -16.23
N ALA A 252 22.38 18.73 -15.23
CA ALA A 252 22.34 17.80 -14.10
C ALA A 252 21.12 18.04 -13.17
N PHE A 253 20.71 19.30 -13.00
CA PHE A 253 19.58 19.67 -12.14
C PHE A 253 18.22 19.65 -12.86
N PHE A 254 18.17 20.04 -14.14
CA PHE A 254 16.94 20.22 -14.91
C PHE A 254 16.99 19.44 -16.24
N ARG A 255 17.21 18.12 -16.18
CA ARG A 255 17.07 17.22 -17.33
C ARG A 255 15.58 16.96 -17.61
N ASP A 256 15.16 17.10 -18.85
CA ASP A 256 13.81 16.76 -19.26
C ASP A 256 13.70 15.25 -19.55
N GLY A 257 12.82 14.55 -18.81
CA GLY A 257 12.43 13.17 -19.11
C GLY A 257 13.19 12.05 -18.40
N LEU A 258 14.25 12.34 -17.63
CA LEU A 258 14.95 11.39 -16.74
C LEU A 258 14.98 11.93 -15.31
N THR A 259 15.37 11.10 -14.34
CA THR A 259 15.52 11.55 -12.95
C THR A 259 16.71 12.49 -12.80
N ASN A 260 16.50 13.54 -12.01
CA ASN A 260 17.48 14.60 -11.79
C ASN A 260 17.91 14.65 -10.33
N VAL A 261 18.99 15.39 -10.08
CA VAL A 261 19.41 15.70 -8.70
C VAL A 261 18.32 16.47 -7.96
N MET A 262 17.59 17.37 -8.65
CA MET A 262 16.45 18.07 -8.04
C MET A 262 15.35 17.11 -7.58
N ASN A 263 15.10 16.02 -8.32
CA ASN A 263 14.09 15.03 -7.97
C ASN A 263 14.51 14.21 -6.72
N ILE A 264 15.82 13.97 -6.55
CA ILE A 264 16.37 13.34 -5.33
C ILE A 264 16.23 14.29 -4.13
N ILE A 265 16.53 15.57 -4.31
CA ILE A 265 16.37 16.55 -3.23
C ILE A 265 14.89 16.66 -2.84
N ALA A 266 13.99 16.69 -3.83
CA ALA A 266 12.55 16.69 -3.61
C ALA A 266 12.08 15.45 -2.84
N THR A 267 12.57 14.25 -3.17
CA THR A 267 12.20 13.03 -2.44
C THR A 267 12.66 13.08 -1.00
N LEU A 268 13.88 13.55 -0.74
CA LEU A 268 14.43 13.68 0.61
C LEU A 268 13.59 14.65 1.45
N VAL A 269 13.24 15.81 0.89
CA VAL A 269 12.41 16.81 1.58
C VAL A 269 11.02 16.25 1.89
N VAL A 270 10.36 15.63 0.91
CA VAL A 270 9.03 15.01 1.12
C VAL A 270 9.09 13.90 2.17
N PHE A 271 10.14 13.08 2.15
CA PHE A 271 10.34 12.01 3.12
C PHE A 271 10.52 12.54 4.55
N LEU A 272 11.32 13.60 4.74
CA LEU A 272 11.49 14.26 6.04
C LEU A 272 10.20 14.88 6.56
N VAL A 273 9.44 15.56 5.68
CA VAL A 273 8.13 16.13 6.02
C VAL A 273 7.15 15.01 6.42
N ALA A 274 7.14 13.89 5.70
CA ALA A 274 6.29 12.75 6.01
C ALA A 274 6.59 12.16 7.40
N ILE A 275 7.88 11.99 7.74
CA ILE A 275 8.29 11.52 9.08
C ILE A 275 7.85 12.51 10.16
N TYR A 276 8.06 13.81 9.94
CA TYR A 276 7.66 14.84 10.89
C TYR A 276 6.15 14.81 11.17
N LEU A 277 5.34 14.75 10.11
CA LEU A 277 3.88 14.67 10.22
C LEU A 277 3.41 13.40 10.93
N GLN A 278 4.09 12.27 10.70
CA GLN A 278 3.79 11.00 11.35
C GLN A 278 4.10 11.03 12.86
N GLY A 279 5.05 11.85 13.30
CA GLY A 279 5.38 12.05 14.71
C GLY A 279 4.35 12.84 15.51
N ILE A 280 3.44 13.57 14.84
CA ILE A 280 2.41 14.39 15.50
C ILE A 280 1.32 13.48 16.07
N LYS A 281 1.25 13.43 17.40
CA LYS A 281 0.27 12.65 18.15
C LYS A 281 -0.29 13.42 19.33
N ARG A 282 -1.56 13.21 19.61
CA ARG A 282 -2.26 13.73 20.78
C ARG A 282 -2.45 12.59 21.78
N ASN A 283 -1.88 12.73 22.97
CA ASN A 283 -1.98 11.71 24.01
C ASN A 283 -3.22 11.96 24.87
N LEU A 284 -4.19 11.04 24.81
CA LEU A 284 -5.31 11.00 25.75
C LEU A 284 -4.89 10.22 27.00
N ARG A 285 -5.20 10.75 28.19
CA ARG A 285 -4.96 10.05 29.44
C ARG A 285 -6.14 9.12 29.71
N ILE A 286 -5.86 7.84 29.92
CA ILE A 286 -6.84 6.81 30.32
C ILE A 286 -6.42 6.20 31.67
N GLN A 287 -7.39 5.81 32.48
CA GLN A 287 -7.22 5.20 33.79
C GLN A 287 -7.93 3.84 33.83
N HIS A 288 -7.36 2.88 34.54
CA HIS A 288 -8.01 1.58 34.70
C HIS A 288 -9.08 1.64 35.79
N ALA A 289 -10.31 1.26 35.46
CA ALA A 289 -11.50 1.40 36.32
C ALA A 289 -11.37 0.69 37.67
N LYS A 290 -10.59 -0.41 37.74
CA LYS A 290 -10.40 -1.20 38.96
C LYS A 290 -9.10 -0.92 39.71
N ALA A 291 -8.12 -0.26 39.10
CA ALA A 291 -6.78 -0.07 39.68
C ALA A 291 -6.56 1.35 40.22
N GLY A 292 -7.61 2.18 40.23
CA GLY A 292 -7.56 3.54 40.74
C GLY A 292 -6.69 4.50 39.89
N PRO A 293 -6.48 5.73 40.37
CA PRO A 293 -5.73 6.76 39.65
C PRO A 293 -4.22 6.48 39.51
N SER A 294 -3.70 5.43 40.14
CA SER A 294 -2.29 5.01 40.14
C SER A 294 -1.84 4.33 38.84
N VAL A 295 -2.75 3.75 38.05
CA VAL A 295 -2.43 3.16 36.73
C VAL A 295 -3.02 4.05 35.65
N GLN A 296 -2.25 5.08 35.27
CA GLN A 296 -2.53 5.95 34.15
C GLN A 296 -1.73 5.52 32.94
N GLN A 297 -2.43 5.25 31.84
CA GLN A 297 -1.79 4.98 30.55
C GLN A 297 -2.15 6.11 29.57
N GLN A 298 -1.21 6.46 28.70
CA GLN A 298 -1.45 7.43 27.64
C GLN A 298 -1.83 6.65 26.37
N TYR A 299 -3.00 6.96 25.81
CA TYR A 299 -3.45 6.45 24.52
C TYR A 299 -3.18 7.51 23.44
N PRO A 300 -2.16 7.31 22.58
CA PRO A 300 -1.80 8.28 21.54
C PRO A 300 -2.73 8.17 20.32
N ILE A 301 -3.45 9.24 19.99
CA ILE A 301 -4.15 9.40 18.72
C ILE A 301 -3.23 10.16 17.76
N ARG A 302 -2.83 9.52 16.67
CA ARG A 302 -1.97 10.13 15.65
C ARG A 302 -2.78 11.08 14.77
N LEU A 303 -2.12 12.13 14.27
CA LEU A 303 -2.71 12.98 13.24
C LEU A 303 -3.03 12.16 11.98
N LEU A 304 -2.09 11.32 11.55
CA LEU A 304 -2.28 10.34 10.47
C LEU A 304 -2.95 9.07 11.03
N TYR A 305 -4.19 9.21 11.52
CA TYR A 305 -4.94 8.11 12.15
C TYR A 305 -5.18 6.94 11.17
N ALA A 306 -5.71 7.26 9.99
CA ALA A 306 -5.99 6.28 8.93
C ALA A 306 -4.73 5.72 8.24
N SER A 307 -3.51 6.14 8.62
CA SER A 307 -2.26 5.77 7.93
C SER A 307 -2.27 6.17 6.45
N SER A 308 -1.42 5.53 5.65
CA SER A 308 -1.30 5.59 4.20
C SER A 308 -2.35 4.80 3.40
N THR A 309 -3.30 4.12 4.04
CA THR A 309 -4.32 3.32 3.33
C THR A 309 -5.27 4.16 2.46
N PRO A 310 -5.71 5.39 2.84
CA PRO A 310 -6.58 6.18 1.97
C PRO A 310 -5.89 6.58 0.66
N MET A 311 -4.59 6.92 0.74
CA MET A 311 -3.79 7.22 -0.45
C MET A 311 -3.63 6.01 -1.36
N MET A 312 -3.42 4.82 -0.78
CA MET A 312 -3.39 3.57 -1.53
C MET A 312 -4.72 3.29 -2.25
N ILE A 313 -5.87 3.53 -1.60
CA ILE A 313 -7.20 3.35 -2.21
C ILE A 313 -7.40 4.31 -3.37
N ILE A 314 -7.07 5.59 -3.19
CA ILE A 314 -7.19 6.61 -4.25
C ILE A 314 -6.31 6.28 -5.44
N SER A 315 -5.07 5.88 -5.17
CA SER A 315 -4.11 5.57 -6.23
C SER A 315 -4.54 4.32 -6.99
N THR A 316 -5.07 3.30 -6.30
CA THR A 316 -5.65 2.11 -6.93
C THR A 316 -6.90 2.45 -7.76
N LEU A 317 -7.81 3.25 -7.22
CA LEU A 317 -9.02 3.69 -7.92
C LEU A 317 -8.65 4.48 -9.20
N THR A 318 -7.75 5.43 -9.07
CA THR A 318 -7.25 6.26 -10.20
C THR A 318 -6.62 5.38 -11.28
N SER A 319 -5.79 4.43 -10.89
CA SER A 319 -5.12 3.52 -11.82
C SER A 319 -6.10 2.58 -12.53
N ASN A 320 -7.12 2.08 -11.83
CA ASN A 320 -8.18 1.28 -12.44
C ASN A 320 -9.03 2.10 -13.41
N VAL A 321 -9.37 3.35 -13.06
CA VAL A 321 -10.07 4.28 -13.96
C VAL A 321 -9.23 4.52 -15.23
N PHE A 322 -7.92 4.70 -15.09
CA PHE A 322 -7.02 4.85 -16.25
C PHE A 322 -6.99 3.62 -17.14
N MET A 323 -6.88 2.42 -16.55
CA MET A 323 -6.89 1.16 -17.29
C MET A 323 -8.19 0.97 -18.06
N ILE A 324 -9.34 1.17 -17.41
CA ILE A 324 -10.66 1.03 -18.01
C ILE A 324 -10.87 2.09 -19.10
N SER A 325 -10.54 3.34 -18.81
CA SER A 325 -10.63 4.44 -19.78
C SER A 325 -9.79 4.16 -21.03
N GLN A 326 -8.55 3.68 -20.86
CA GLN A 326 -7.67 3.32 -21.97
C GLN A 326 -8.21 2.14 -22.77
N ALA A 327 -8.74 1.10 -22.11
CA ALA A 327 -9.32 -0.06 -22.77
C ALA A 327 -10.56 0.30 -23.60
N ILE A 328 -11.44 1.13 -23.05
CA ILE A 328 -12.64 1.63 -23.73
C ILE A 328 -12.24 2.52 -24.91
N TRP A 329 -11.30 3.45 -24.73
CA TRP A 329 -10.82 4.33 -25.79
C TRP A 329 -10.20 3.56 -26.97
N ARG A 330 -9.41 2.51 -26.69
CA ARG A 330 -8.84 1.64 -27.73
C ARG A 330 -9.90 0.83 -28.50
N ARG A 331 -11.01 0.48 -27.86
CA ARG A 331 -12.05 -0.38 -28.46
C ARG A 331 -13.12 0.41 -29.20
N PHE A 332 -13.51 1.58 -28.69
CA PHE A 332 -14.64 2.36 -29.19
C PHE A 332 -14.22 3.68 -29.90
N GLY A 333 -12.93 4.00 -29.93
CA GLY A 333 -12.42 5.22 -30.57
C GLY A 333 -12.87 6.51 -29.85
N ASN A 334 -12.97 7.62 -30.60
CA ASN A 334 -13.45 8.92 -30.11
C ASN A 334 -14.97 9.05 -30.29
N SER A 335 -15.73 8.50 -29.36
CA SER A 335 -17.13 8.85 -29.08
C SER A 335 -17.24 9.93 -27.99
N ILE A 336 -18.42 10.56 -27.84
CA ILE A 336 -18.68 11.55 -26.78
C ILE A 336 -18.45 10.95 -25.38
N PHE A 337 -18.87 9.69 -25.17
CA PHE A 337 -18.68 8.98 -23.90
C PHE A 337 -17.21 8.68 -23.61
N THR A 338 -16.45 8.22 -24.60
CA THR A 338 -15.01 7.99 -24.45
C THR A 338 -14.24 9.30 -24.26
N ALA A 339 -14.69 10.40 -24.86
CA ALA A 339 -14.07 11.72 -24.67
C ALA A 339 -14.33 12.28 -23.26
N LEU A 340 -15.50 11.99 -22.68
CA LEU A 340 -15.82 12.34 -21.29
C LEU A 340 -14.99 11.52 -20.29
N LEU A 341 -14.82 10.21 -20.55
CA LEU A 341 -14.01 9.30 -19.72
C LEU A 341 -12.51 9.65 -19.79
N GLY A 342 -11.98 9.74 -21.00
CA GLY A 342 -10.65 10.27 -21.25
C GLY A 342 -10.10 9.98 -22.64
N THR A 343 -9.50 10.99 -23.26
CA THR A 343 -8.73 10.83 -24.49
C THR A 343 -7.27 10.56 -24.15
N TRP A 344 -6.65 9.61 -24.82
CA TRP A 344 -5.27 9.20 -24.55
C TRP A 344 -4.39 9.62 -25.72
N ALA A 345 -3.26 10.26 -25.45
CA ALA A 345 -2.25 10.56 -26.46
C ALA A 345 -0.85 10.17 -25.97
N GLU A 346 0.04 9.86 -26.91
CA GLU A 346 1.43 9.60 -26.61
C GLU A 346 2.20 10.91 -26.63
N VAL A 347 2.93 11.17 -25.54
CA VAL A 347 3.73 12.38 -25.40
C VAL A 347 5.16 12.08 -25.86
N GLU A 348 5.69 12.88 -26.78
CA GLU A 348 7.04 12.72 -27.35
C GLU A 348 8.15 12.65 -26.28
N SER A 349 7.96 13.30 -25.12
CA SER A 349 8.93 13.33 -24.02
C SER A 349 9.13 11.98 -23.30
N ARG A 350 8.21 11.01 -23.45
CA ARG A 350 8.33 9.64 -22.89
C ARG A 350 7.79 8.62 -23.89
N PRO A 351 8.63 8.13 -24.83
CA PRO A 351 8.20 7.12 -25.79
C PRO A 351 7.72 5.86 -25.06
N GLY A 352 6.49 5.44 -25.33
CA GLY A 352 5.90 4.22 -24.80
C GLY A 352 4.89 4.38 -23.65
N GLN A 353 4.61 5.61 -23.20
CA GLN A 353 3.57 5.89 -22.18
C GLN A 353 2.45 6.74 -22.79
N ALA A 354 1.21 6.25 -22.71
CA ALA A 354 0.02 7.02 -23.09
C ALA A 354 -0.44 7.84 -21.88
N PHE A 355 -0.61 9.14 -22.06
CA PHE A 355 -1.12 10.05 -21.04
C PHE A 355 -2.53 10.52 -21.41
N PRO A 356 -3.41 10.72 -20.42
CA PRO A 356 -4.72 11.27 -20.67
C PRO A 356 -4.59 12.76 -21.01
N THR A 357 -5.05 13.16 -22.18
CA THR A 357 -5.06 14.54 -22.68
C THR A 357 -6.40 15.26 -22.47
N GLY A 358 -7.45 14.52 -22.09
CA GLY A 358 -8.79 15.07 -21.85
C GLY A 358 -9.65 14.16 -20.98
N GLY A 359 -10.83 14.64 -20.58
CA GLY A 359 -11.85 13.92 -19.81
C GLY A 359 -11.62 13.85 -18.30
N LEU A 360 -12.39 13.00 -17.60
CA LEU A 360 -12.24 12.77 -16.16
C LEU A 360 -10.86 12.20 -15.80
N ALA A 361 -10.29 11.37 -16.68
CA ALA A 361 -8.94 10.85 -16.54
C ALA A 361 -7.87 11.96 -16.53
N TRP A 362 -8.12 13.09 -17.22
CA TRP A 362 -7.24 14.25 -17.19
C TRP A 362 -7.22 14.89 -15.80
N ILE A 363 -8.38 15.10 -15.16
CA ILE A 363 -8.45 15.68 -13.80
C ILE A 363 -7.74 14.79 -12.77
N LEU A 364 -7.85 13.47 -12.91
CA LEU A 364 -7.23 12.50 -12.01
C LEU A 364 -5.73 12.30 -12.26
N ALA A 365 -5.20 12.70 -13.41
CA ALA A 365 -3.80 12.51 -13.75
C ALA A 365 -2.90 13.55 -13.07
N SER A 366 -1.90 13.06 -12.32
CA SER A 366 -0.90 13.91 -11.69
C SER A 366 -0.08 14.66 -12.75
N PRO A 367 0.22 15.96 -12.55
CA PRO A 367 1.16 16.67 -13.39
C PRO A 367 2.56 16.04 -13.25
N TYR A 368 3.23 15.83 -14.38
CA TYR A 368 4.50 15.07 -14.43
C TYR A 368 5.74 15.90 -14.10
N SER A 369 5.63 17.22 -14.06
CA SER A 369 6.73 18.13 -13.74
C SER A 369 6.22 19.51 -13.36
N LEU A 370 7.04 20.26 -12.62
CA LEU A 370 6.81 21.67 -12.30
C LEU A 370 6.54 22.51 -13.56
N ARG A 371 7.25 22.20 -14.66
CA ARG A 371 7.07 22.88 -15.95
C ARG A 371 5.69 22.62 -16.55
N SER A 372 5.21 21.38 -16.50
CA SER A 372 3.86 21.01 -16.94
C SER A 372 2.79 21.67 -16.09
N ALA A 373 3.00 21.71 -14.77
CA ALA A 373 2.08 22.36 -13.83
C ALA A 373 1.94 23.87 -14.11
N LEU A 374 3.03 24.53 -14.49
CA LEU A 374 3.03 25.95 -14.87
C LEU A 374 2.35 26.23 -16.21
N PHE A 375 2.49 25.34 -17.20
CA PHE A 375 1.84 25.51 -18.50
C PHE A 375 0.34 25.22 -18.49
N HIS A 376 -0.12 24.36 -17.56
CA HIS A 376 -1.54 24.04 -17.38
C HIS A 376 -1.99 24.32 -15.94
N PRO A 377 -2.15 25.61 -15.55
CA PRO A 377 -2.47 25.97 -14.17
C PRO A 377 -3.87 25.50 -13.75
N VAL A 378 -4.85 25.55 -14.66
CA VAL A 378 -6.23 25.11 -14.38
C VAL A 378 -6.29 23.61 -14.09
N HIS A 379 -5.57 22.80 -14.88
CA HIS A 379 -5.44 21.36 -14.65
C HIS A 379 -4.89 21.05 -13.27
N THR A 380 -3.79 21.73 -12.94
CA THR A 380 -3.05 21.53 -11.69
C THR A 380 -3.92 21.87 -10.48
N ILE A 381 -4.66 22.98 -10.53
CA ILE A 381 -5.57 23.40 -9.46
C ILE A 381 -6.73 22.40 -9.30
N LEU A 382 -7.36 22.00 -10.41
CA LEU A 382 -8.45 21.02 -10.37
C LEU A 382 -7.97 19.69 -9.79
N HIS A 383 -6.83 19.19 -10.25
CA HIS A 383 -6.21 17.97 -9.72
C HIS A 383 -5.90 18.10 -8.23
N ALA A 384 -5.32 19.21 -7.79
CA ALA A 384 -5.01 19.48 -6.38
C ALA A 384 -6.26 19.41 -5.50
N VAL A 385 -7.31 20.14 -5.90
CA VAL A 385 -8.57 20.21 -5.15
C VAL A 385 -9.23 18.83 -5.10
N THR A 386 -9.31 18.13 -6.23
CA THR A 386 -9.90 16.80 -6.29
C THR A 386 -9.13 15.77 -5.48
N LEU A 387 -7.79 15.75 -5.58
CA LEU A 387 -6.95 14.81 -4.83
C LEU A 387 -7.04 15.05 -3.33
N VAL A 388 -6.90 16.31 -2.89
CA VAL A 388 -6.99 16.68 -1.47
C VAL A 388 -8.39 16.37 -0.94
N ALA A 389 -9.46 16.80 -1.61
CA ALA A 389 -10.82 16.53 -1.16
C ALA A 389 -11.13 15.03 -1.07
N LEU A 390 -10.76 14.24 -2.09
CA LEU A 390 -10.96 12.79 -2.08
C LEU A 390 -10.16 12.11 -0.96
N SER A 391 -8.92 12.55 -0.72
CA SER A 391 -8.09 12.02 0.37
C SER A 391 -8.69 12.24 1.76
N GLY A 392 -9.26 13.41 2.02
CA GLY A 392 -9.96 13.70 3.27
C GLY A 392 -11.24 12.87 3.44
N LEU A 393 -12.07 12.79 2.39
CA LEU A 393 -13.34 12.04 2.40
C LEU A 393 -13.11 10.54 2.57
N ILE A 394 -12.21 9.96 1.76
CA ILE A 394 -11.89 8.53 1.81
C ILE A 394 -11.23 8.18 3.14
N SER A 395 -10.38 9.05 3.70
CA SER A 395 -9.79 8.83 5.02
C SER A 395 -10.85 8.72 6.12
N ARG A 396 -11.84 9.62 6.12
CA ARG A 396 -12.94 9.57 7.10
C ARG A 396 -13.76 8.29 6.96
N VAL A 397 -14.18 7.97 5.73
CA VAL A 397 -14.98 6.77 5.43
C VAL A 397 -14.19 5.49 5.76
N TRP A 398 -12.89 5.48 5.51
CA TRP A 398 -12.01 4.35 5.81
C TRP A 398 -11.94 4.05 7.31
N VAL A 399 -11.90 5.08 8.16
CA VAL A 399 -11.83 4.88 9.62
C VAL A 399 -13.10 4.20 10.13
N GLU A 400 -14.26 4.61 9.64
CA GLU A 400 -15.53 3.94 9.95
C GLU A 400 -15.55 2.49 9.44
N PHE A 401 -14.99 2.22 8.25
CA PHE A 401 -14.94 0.87 7.68
C PHE A 401 -13.89 -0.06 8.26
N SER A 402 -12.79 0.47 8.77
CA SER A 402 -11.68 -0.30 9.32
C SER A 402 -12.00 -0.96 10.68
N GLY A 403 -13.13 -0.59 11.30
CA GLY A 403 -13.45 -0.98 12.66
C GLY A 403 -12.56 -0.29 13.71
N GLU A 404 -11.85 0.78 13.31
CA GLU A 404 -11.11 1.69 14.18
C GLU A 404 -11.91 2.98 14.45
N GLY A 405 -13.24 2.91 14.27
CA GLY A 405 -14.13 4.00 14.58
C GLY A 405 -14.14 4.31 16.08
N ALA A 406 -14.59 5.51 16.42
CA ALA A 406 -14.62 5.96 17.81
C ALA A 406 -15.49 5.08 18.72
N LYS A 407 -16.50 4.41 18.15
CA LYS A 407 -17.38 3.51 18.88
C LYS A 407 -16.69 2.19 19.20
N GLU A 408 -16.09 1.55 18.20
CA GLU A 408 -15.41 0.26 18.34
C GLU A 408 -14.20 0.37 19.27
N VAL A 409 -13.42 1.47 19.16
CA VAL A 409 -12.29 1.75 20.04
C VAL A 409 -12.75 2.00 21.48
N ALA A 410 -13.87 2.70 21.68
CA ALA A 410 -14.44 2.90 23.00
C ALA A 410 -14.90 1.56 23.63
N GLU A 411 -15.63 0.73 22.88
CA GLU A 411 -16.08 -0.60 23.34
C GLU A 411 -14.89 -1.50 23.67
N MET A 412 -13.82 -1.48 22.88
CA MET A 412 -12.58 -2.20 23.15
C MET A 412 -11.91 -1.73 24.45
N LEU A 413 -11.80 -0.42 24.66
CA LEU A 413 -11.21 0.15 25.88
C LEU A 413 -12.04 -0.15 27.12
N GLU A 414 -13.37 -0.02 27.04
CA GLU A 414 -14.29 -0.34 28.14
C GLU A 414 -14.26 -1.83 28.49
N THR A 415 -14.22 -2.73 27.48
CA THR A 415 -14.09 -4.19 27.69
C THR A 415 -12.78 -4.55 28.39
N ASN A 416 -11.71 -3.82 28.08
CA ASN A 416 -10.40 -3.97 28.73
C ASN A 416 -10.30 -3.28 30.09
N GLY A 417 -11.37 -2.62 30.57
CA GLY A 417 -11.43 -1.97 31.87
C GLY A 417 -10.81 -0.57 31.92
N TRP A 418 -10.58 0.08 30.78
CA TRP A 418 -10.07 1.46 30.71
C TRP A 418 -11.22 2.47 30.64
N CYS A 419 -11.12 3.52 31.45
CA CYS A 419 -12.06 4.64 31.52
C CYS A 419 -11.31 5.98 31.49
N MET A 420 -12.02 7.06 31.19
CA MET A 420 -11.43 8.40 31.18
C MET A 420 -11.35 8.98 32.60
N PRO A 421 -10.26 9.70 32.97
CA PRO A 421 -10.17 10.39 34.26
C PRO A 421 -11.35 11.35 34.44
N GLY A 422 -12.04 11.28 35.59
CA GLY A 422 -13.09 12.22 35.96
C GLY A 422 -14.49 11.96 35.39
N TYR A 423 -14.64 11.10 34.38
CA TYR A 423 -15.94 10.72 33.81
C TYR A 423 -16.14 9.20 33.88
N MET A 424 -16.77 8.73 34.97
CA MET A 424 -17.18 7.32 35.13
C MET A 424 -18.50 6.99 34.40
N THR A 425 -19.10 7.96 33.70
CA THR A 425 -20.34 7.76 32.96
C THR A 425 -20.08 6.96 31.69
N LYS A 426 -20.83 5.87 31.49
CA LYS A 426 -20.82 5.06 30.26
C LYS A 426 -20.97 5.98 29.04
N GLY A 427 -20.07 5.85 28.05
CA GLY A 427 -20.10 6.63 26.81
C GLY A 427 -19.39 8.00 26.84
N ALA A 428 -18.86 8.46 27.98
CA ALA A 428 -18.04 9.69 28.02
C ALA A 428 -16.76 9.54 27.18
N LEU A 429 -16.11 8.37 27.28
CA LEU A 429 -14.94 8.01 26.47
C LEU A 429 -15.29 8.01 24.97
N GLN A 430 -16.42 7.42 24.60
CA GLN A 430 -16.90 7.40 23.22
C GLN A 430 -17.14 8.81 22.69
N ARG A 431 -17.75 9.71 23.46
CA ARG A 431 -18.02 11.09 23.05
C ARG A 431 -16.73 11.86 22.78
N GLU A 432 -15.72 11.71 23.63
CA GLU A 432 -14.44 12.39 23.47
C GLU A 432 -13.63 11.79 22.29
N LEU A 433 -13.64 10.47 22.13
CA LEU A 433 -13.04 9.80 20.97
C LEU A 433 -13.71 10.22 19.66
N ASN A 434 -15.04 10.36 19.64
CA ASN A 434 -15.79 10.78 18.45
C ASN A 434 -15.52 12.24 18.06
N ARG A 435 -15.01 13.05 18.99
CA ARG A 435 -14.55 14.41 18.68
C ARG A 435 -13.19 14.42 17.98
N TYR A 436 -12.27 13.53 18.37
CA TYR A 436 -10.89 13.54 17.87
C TYR A 436 -10.62 12.58 16.71
N ILE A 437 -11.20 11.38 16.70
CA ILE A 437 -10.87 10.37 15.68
C ILE A 437 -11.32 10.82 14.28
N PRO A 438 -12.58 11.21 14.04
CA PRO A 438 -13.02 11.63 12.71
C PRO A 438 -12.34 12.92 12.23
N THR A 439 -12.05 13.84 13.15
CA THR A 439 -11.35 15.10 12.83
C THR A 439 -9.88 14.86 12.51
N ALA A 440 -9.19 13.99 13.26
CA ALA A 440 -7.83 13.57 12.96
C ALA A 440 -7.77 12.80 11.63
N ALA A 441 -8.72 11.90 11.36
CA ALA A 441 -8.80 11.15 10.12
C ALA A 441 -8.95 12.07 8.89
N LEU A 442 -9.89 13.03 8.96
CA LEU A 442 -10.13 13.97 7.87
C LEU A 442 -8.94 14.91 7.69
N ALA A 443 -8.44 15.53 8.76
CA ALA A 443 -7.29 16.44 8.68
C ALA A 443 -6.02 15.72 8.20
N GLY A 444 -5.76 14.52 8.71
CA GLY A 444 -4.63 13.68 8.29
C GLY A 444 -4.72 13.28 6.83
N GLY A 445 -5.92 12.92 6.34
CA GLY A 445 -6.17 12.63 4.93
C GLY A 445 -5.87 13.83 4.04
N LEU A 446 -6.41 15.00 4.36
CA LEU A 446 -6.20 16.25 3.60
C LEU A 446 -4.72 16.64 3.53
N ILE A 447 -4.00 16.58 4.66
CA ILE A 447 -2.58 16.89 4.73
C ILE A 447 -1.77 15.91 3.88
N LEU A 448 -2.09 14.61 3.97
CA LEU A 448 -1.38 13.58 3.22
C LEU A 448 -1.61 13.71 1.70
N GLY A 449 -2.84 14.03 1.29
CA GLY A 449 -3.16 14.35 -0.11
C GLY A 449 -2.42 15.59 -0.62
N PHE A 450 -2.31 16.63 0.22
CA PHE A 450 -1.56 17.85 -0.12
C PHE A 450 -0.06 17.59 -0.27
N VAL A 451 0.54 16.85 0.67
CA VAL A 451 1.97 16.47 0.58
C VAL A 451 2.22 15.59 -0.64
N GLY A 452 1.31 14.65 -0.95
CA GLY A 452 1.39 13.80 -2.14
C GLY A 452 1.34 14.62 -3.43
N PHE A 453 0.44 15.59 -3.51
CA PHE A 453 0.35 16.54 -4.62
C PHE A 453 1.64 17.34 -4.80
N CYS A 454 2.21 17.89 -3.71
CA CYS A 454 3.48 18.61 -3.78
C CYS A 454 4.60 17.70 -4.28
N ALA A 455 4.66 16.45 -3.81
CA ALA A 455 5.66 15.49 -4.23
C ALA A 455 5.59 15.17 -5.73
N ASP A 456 4.37 15.04 -6.27
CA ASP A 456 4.15 14.80 -7.69
C ASP A 456 4.58 16.01 -8.55
N ILE A 457 4.28 17.25 -8.12
CA ILE A 457 4.71 18.47 -8.82
C ILE A 457 6.24 18.59 -8.88
N PHE A 458 6.92 18.32 -7.76
CA PHE A 458 8.37 18.37 -7.70
C PHE A 458 9.03 17.20 -8.43
N GLY A 459 8.26 16.24 -8.95
CA GLY A 459 8.77 15.11 -9.71
C GLY A 459 9.51 14.11 -8.83
N ALA A 460 9.05 13.91 -7.59
CA ALA A 460 9.69 13.00 -6.65
C ALA A 460 9.76 11.56 -7.21
N ILE A 461 10.91 10.92 -6.99
CA ILE A 461 11.21 9.55 -7.39
C ILE A 461 10.35 8.55 -6.60
N GLY A 462 9.51 7.79 -7.31
CA GLY A 462 8.73 6.69 -6.71
C GLY A 462 7.24 7.01 -6.48
N SER A 463 6.70 8.05 -7.11
CA SER A 463 5.34 8.61 -6.87
C SER A 463 5.21 9.25 -5.50
N GLY A 464 4.55 10.40 -5.40
CA GLY A 464 4.27 11.05 -4.12
C GLY A 464 3.54 10.12 -3.15
N THR A 465 2.63 9.30 -3.68
CA THR A 465 1.87 8.31 -2.89
C THR A 465 2.75 7.18 -2.36
N GLY A 466 3.69 6.67 -3.16
CA GLY A 466 4.59 5.58 -2.79
C GLY A 466 5.57 5.98 -1.69
N ILE A 467 6.17 7.18 -1.80
CA ILE A 467 7.10 7.71 -0.79
C ILE A 467 6.40 7.88 0.56
N LEU A 468 5.18 8.44 0.56
CA LEU A 468 4.40 8.62 1.79
C LEU A 468 4.04 7.28 2.43
N LEU A 469 3.66 6.29 1.62
CA LEU A 469 3.39 4.94 2.10
C LEU A 469 4.63 4.30 2.73
N ALA A 470 5.79 4.40 2.07
CA ALA A 470 7.05 3.90 2.60
C ALA A 470 7.44 4.59 3.91
N ALA A 471 7.37 5.92 3.98
CA ALA A 471 7.71 6.69 5.18
C ALA A 471 6.82 6.33 6.38
N THR A 472 5.50 6.26 6.16
CA THR A 472 4.54 5.90 7.23
C THR A 472 4.76 4.47 7.73
N THR A 473 5.02 3.52 6.84
CA THR A 473 5.32 2.13 7.21
C THR A 473 6.63 2.04 8.01
N LEU A 474 7.70 2.70 7.56
CA LEU A 474 8.98 2.67 8.26
C LEU A 474 8.88 3.22 9.69
N VAL A 475 8.14 4.31 9.88
CA VAL A 475 7.91 4.86 11.24
C VAL A 475 7.11 3.89 12.09
N LYS A 476 6.07 3.24 11.54
CA LYS A 476 5.29 2.23 12.27
C LYS A 476 6.16 1.04 12.69
N MET A 477 6.94 0.51 11.76
CA MET A 477 7.88 -0.57 12.06
C MET A 477 8.85 -0.13 13.15
N TYR A 478 9.45 1.06 13.03
CA TYR A 478 10.35 1.61 14.05
C TYR A 478 9.71 1.74 15.44
N GLU A 479 8.44 2.12 15.53
CA GLU A 479 7.75 2.19 16.82
C GLU A 479 7.45 0.80 17.40
N GLU A 480 7.13 -0.19 16.56
CA GLU A 480 7.00 -1.58 16.99
C GLU A 480 8.34 -2.11 17.51
N PHE A 481 9.42 -1.83 16.77
CA PHE A 481 10.80 -2.08 17.18
C PHE A 481 11.12 -1.46 18.55
N ALA A 482 10.80 -0.19 18.74
CA ALA A 482 11.06 0.53 19.99
C ALA A 482 10.24 -0.04 21.17
N LYS A 483 8.97 -0.38 20.95
CA LYS A 483 8.10 -0.95 21.99
C LYS A 483 8.57 -2.34 22.42
N GLU A 484 8.89 -3.22 21.49
CA GLU A 484 9.42 -4.56 21.81
C GLU A 484 10.81 -4.47 22.44
N GLY A 485 11.67 -3.56 21.97
CA GLY A 485 13.00 -3.32 22.55
C GLY A 485 12.93 -2.86 24.01
N ILE A 486 12.01 -1.94 24.35
CA ILE A 486 11.78 -1.48 25.72
C ILE A 486 11.23 -2.61 26.61
N GLN A 487 10.43 -3.53 26.06
CA GLN A 487 9.93 -4.70 26.80
C GLN A 487 11.00 -5.75 27.06
N LEU A 488 12.09 -5.76 26.28
CA LEU A 488 13.22 -6.67 26.50
C LEU A 488 14.27 -6.10 27.47
N SER A 489 14.30 -4.78 27.65
CA SER A 489 15.22 -4.11 28.59
C SER A 489 14.64 -3.88 29.99
N MET A 490 13.32 -4.02 30.15
CA MET A 490 12.63 -4.19 31.44
C MET A 490 12.50 -5.68 31.77
#